data_AF-A0A7W6A4J2-F1
#
_entry.id   AF-A0A7W6A4J2-F1
#
_cell.length_a   1.000
_cell.length_b   1.000
_cell.length_c   1.000
_cell.angle_alpha   90.00
_cell.angle_beta   90.00
_cell.angle_gamma   90.00
#
_symmetry.space_group_name_H-M   'P 1'
#
loop_
_entity.id
_entity.type
_entity.pdbx_description
1 polymer ?
#
loop_
_entity_poly.entity_id
_entity_poly.type
_entity_poly.pdbx_seq_one_letter_code
_entity_poly.pdbx_strand_id
1 'polypeptide(L)'
;MRLLSSVAAIAVLSLAAPVLASPAVAQQAAPPAAPAEEAGSPDEAAFEARAEAFGKSMESMSAEMEAAATQADKAKAATDLAAIQARYDSEAASFAAEVQTFAVDQGASAEEVAAAVEQIKSVPAMVRAQIAAKTASAPQ
;
A
#
# COMPACT_ATOMS: atom_id res chain seq x y z
N MET A 1 -33.36 39.29 8.52
CA MET A 1 -32.40 39.92 9.46
C MET A 1 -31.01 39.43 9.05
N ARG A 2 -30.06 40.25 8.58
CA ARG A 2 -29.22 41.22 9.33
C ARG A 2 -28.43 40.50 10.44
N LEU A 3 -27.11 40.55 10.63
CA LEU A 3 -25.94 41.32 10.15
C LEU A 3 -24.67 40.45 10.38
N LEU A 4 -23.67 40.43 9.47
CA LEU A 4 -22.36 41.13 9.57
C LEU A 4 -21.73 41.30 10.98
N SER A 5 -20.46 40.88 11.13
CA SER A 5 -19.32 41.55 11.83
C SER A 5 -18.16 40.54 11.91
N SER A 6 -16.97 40.65 11.30
CA SER A 6 -15.95 41.71 11.09
C SER A 6 -15.15 42.15 12.32
N VAL A 7 -13.87 41.74 12.33
CA VAL A 7 -12.62 42.50 12.54
C VAL A 7 -12.32 43.17 13.90
N ALA A 8 -11.14 42.85 14.43
CA ALA A 8 -10.19 43.79 15.09
C ALA A 8 -8.77 43.25 14.77
N ALA A 9 -7.90 43.83 13.94
CA ALA A 9 -7.33 45.18 13.81
C ALA A 9 -6.54 45.64 15.04
N ILE A 10 -5.19 45.60 14.98
CA ILE A 10 -4.29 46.70 15.36
C ILE A 10 -3.06 46.69 14.44
N ALA A 11 -2.76 47.86 13.88
CA ALA A 11 -1.65 48.19 13.00
C ALA A 11 -0.52 48.95 13.74
N VAL A 12 0.59 49.21 13.03
CA VAL A 12 1.58 50.32 13.09
C VAL A 12 2.97 49.69 12.84
N LEU A 13 3.61 49.75 11.67
CA LEU A 13 4.07 50.82 10.75
C LEU A 13 5.28 51.63 11.23
N SER A 14 6.29 51.71 10.34
CA SER A 14 7.37 52.74 10.20
C SER A 14 8.75 52.30 10.76
N LEU A 15 9.93 52.51 10.14
CA LEU A 15 10.38 53.44 9.08
C LEU A 15 11.50 52.81 8.21
N ALA A 16 11.60 53.31 6.98
CA ALA A 16 12.74 53.11 6.08
C ALA A 16 13.92 54.05 6.39
N ALA A 17 15.16 53.57 6.18
CA ALA A 17 16.33 54.38 5.90
C ALA A 17 17.28 53.61 4.95
N PRO A 18 17.88 54.24 3.92
CA PRO A 18 18.83 53.61 3.01
C PRO A 18 20.25 53.72 3.56
N VAL A 19 21.04 52.64 3.52
CA VAL A 19 22.49 52.75 3.69
C VAL A 19 23.21 52.06 2.53
N LEU A 20 23.82 52.89 1.68
CA LEU A 20 24.86 52.49 0.74
C LEU A 20 26.21 52.67 1.46
N ALA A 21 26.90 51.57 1.77
CA ALA A 21 28.35 51.51 1.95
C ALA A 21 28.83 50.04 2.10
N SER A 22 29.71 49.59 1.20
CA SER A 22 30.40 48.29 1.22
C SER A 22 31.36 48.14 2.43
N PRO A 23 31.80 46.92 2.83
CA PRO A 23 32.88 46.24 2.12
C PRO A 23 32.79 44.70 2.03
N ALA A 24 33.43 44.18 0.98
CA ALA A 24 34.38 43.08 0.98
C ALA A 24 34.01 41.71 1.61
N VAL A 25 34.19 40.71 0.75
CA VAL A 25 34.58 39.31 0.98
C VAL A 25 33.76 38.44 1.94
N ALA A 26 33.25 37.39 1.29
CA ALA A 26 33.41 35.98 1.67
C ALA A 26 32.12 35.25 2.05
N GLN A 27 31.91 34.23 1.25
CA GLN A 27 31.18 33.00 1.55
C GLN A 27 29.67 33.15 1.62
N GLN A 28 29.09 33.08 0.43
CA GLN A 28 27.81 32.43 0.21
C GLN A 28 27.89 31.03 0.84
N ALA A 29 27.53 30.94 2.12
CA ALA A 29 27.11 29.67 2.69
C ALA A 29 25.82 29.32 1.97
N ALA A 30 25.95 28.43 1.00
CA ALA A 30 24.80 27.71 0.47
C ALA A 30 23.99 27.20 1.67
N PRO A 31 22.65 27.33 1.66
CA PRO A 31 21.85 26.62 2.63
C PRO A 31 22.28 25.15 2.60
N PRO A 32 22.40 24.46 3.75
CA PRO A 32 22.60 23.03 3.73
C PRO A 32 21.53 22.46 2.81
N ALA A 33 21.96 21.73 1.78
CA ALA A 33 21.04 20.92 1.02
C ALA A 33 20.26 20.11 2.07
N ALA A 34 18.96 20.33 2.15
CA ALA A 34 18.09 19.36 2.79
C ALA A 34 18.52 18.00 2.23
N PRO A 35 18.64 16.95 3.07
CA PRO A 35 18.79 15.60 2.54
C PRO A 35 17.76 15.49 1.44
N ALA A 36 18.21 15.21 0.21
CA ALA A 36 17.29 14.80 -0.81
C ALA A 36 16.47 13.69 -0.15
N GLU A 37 15.15 13.90 0.00
CA GLU A 37 14.26 12.80 0.29
C GLU A 37 14.65 11.73 -0.72
N GLU A 38 15.26 10.66 -0.23
CA GLU A 38 15.57 9.47 -1.00
C GLU A 38 14.24 9.07 -1.61
N ALA A 39 14.03 9.44 -2.88
CA ALA A 39 13.10 8.75 -3.72
C ALA A 39 13.45 7.27 -3.52
N GLY A 40 12.52 6.50 -2.95
CA GLY A 40 12.73 5.11 -2.61
C GLY A 40 13.51 4.43 -3.73
N SER A 41 14.57 3.69 -3.36
CA SER A 41 15.48 3.09 -4.32
C SER A 41 14.68 2.38 -5.42
N PRO A 42 15.16 2.30 -6.67
CA PRO A 42 14.40 1.70 -7.78
C PRO A 42 13.86 0.30 -7.45
N ASP A 43 14.56 -0.46 -6.61
CA ASP A 43 14.13 -1.76 -6.10
C ASP A 43 12.92 -1.69 -5.15
N GLU A 44 12.83 -0.66 -4.30
CA GLU A 44 11.69 -0.43 -3.40
C GLU A 44 10.44 -0.03 -4.20
N ALA A 45 10.58 0.87 -5.18
CA ALA A 45 9.48 1.24 -6.06
C ALA A 45 8.97 0.05 -6.90
N ALA A 46 9.87 -0.83 -7.35
CA ALA A 46 9.50 -2.06 -8.05
C ALA A 46 8.75 -3.04 -7.15
N PHE A 47 9.19 -3.18 -5.89
CA PHE A 47 8.51 -4.00 -4.90
C PHE A 47 7.12 -3.47 -4.55
N GLU A 48 6.97 -2.15 -4.38
CA GLU A 48 5.67 -1.52 -4.12
C GLU A 48 4.69 -1.74 -5.29
N ALA A 49 5.13 -1.50 -6.52
CA ALA A 49 4.31 -1.76 -7.71
C ALA A 49 3.88 -3.23 -7.79
N ARG A 50 4.75 -4.15 -7.36
CA ARG A 50 4.47 -5.57 -7.31
C ARG A 50 3.49 -5.94 -6.20
N ALA A 51 3.60 -5.31 -5.03
CA ALA A 51 2.65 -5.46 -3.92
C ALA A 51 1.25 -4.95 -4.30
N GLU A 52 1.15 -3.81 -4.99
CA GLU A 52 -0.12 -3.32 -5.53
C GLU A 52 -0.74 -4.29 -6.54
N ALA A 53 0.08 -4.84 -7.45
CA ALA A 53 -0.37 -5.81 -8.43
C ALA A 53 -0.90 -7.08 -7.76
N PHE A 54 -0.20 -7.56 -6.73
CA PHE A 54 -0.66 -8.69 -5.92
C PHE A 54 -1.99 -8.38 -5.22
N GLY A 55 -2.12 -7.19 -4.63
CA GLY A 55 -3.39 -6.74 -4.02
C GLY A 55 -4.57 -6.79 -4.98
N LYS A 56 -4.43 -6.20 -6.17
CA LYS A 56 -5.45 -6.25 -7.24
C LYS A 56 -5.77 -7.68 -7.67
N SER A 57 -4.76 -8.54 -7.66
CA SER A 57 -4.93 -9.95 -8.00
C SER A 57 -5.76 -10.70 -6.95
N MET A 58 -5.56 -10.43 -5.65
CA MET A 58 -6.37 -11.01 -4.56
C MET A 58 -7.83 -10.50 -4.59
N GLU A 59 -8.06 -9.26 -5.03
CA GLU A 59 -9.42 -8.76 -5.28
C GLU A 59 -10.10 -9.54 -6.43
N SER A 60 -9.38 -9.77 -7.54
CA SER A 60 -9.86 -10.61 -8.66
C SER A 60 -10.16 -12.03 -8.20
N MET A 61 -9.28 -12.63 -7.39
CA MET A 61 -9.49 -13.96 -6.83
C MET A 61 -10.81 -14.04 -6.08
N SER A 62 -11.05 -13.07 -5.20
CA SER A 62 -12.25 -13.04 -4.37
C SER A 62 -13.51 -12.98 -5.25
N ALA A 63 -13.51 -12.11 -6.26
CA ALA A 63 -14.62 -12.00 -7.21
C ALA A 63 -14.83 -13.27 -8.05
N GLU A 64 -13.75 -13.87 -8.55
CA GLU A 64 -13.80 -15.13 -9.33
C GLU A 64 -14.33 -16.29 -8.48
N MET A 65 -13.88 -16.40 -7.22
CA MET A 65 -14.36 -17.43 -6.30
C MET A 65 -15.83 -17.21 -5.92
N GLU A 66 -16.25 -15.97 -5.66
CA GLU A 66 -17.67 -15.66 -5.39
C GLU A 66 -18.53 -16.02 -6.62
N ALA A 67 -18.10 -15.67 -7.82
CA ALA A 67 -18.78 -16.04 -9.06
C ALA A 67 -18.88 -17.57 -9.22
N ALA A 68 -17.79 -18.30 -8.99
CA ALA A 68 -17.79 -19.76 -9.05
C ALA A 68 -18.73 -20.40 -8.01
N ALA A 69 -18.79 -19.85 -6.80
CA ALA A 69 -19.62 -20.38 -5.72
C ALA A 69 -21.13 -20.20 -5.95
N THR A 70 -21.53 -19.21 -6.76
CA THR A 70 -22.95 -18.97 -7.12
C THR A 70 -23.46 -19.87 -8.24
N GLN A 71 -22.61 -20.69 -8.86
CA GLN A 71 -23.04 -21.61 -9.90
C GLN A 71 -24.08 -22.61 -9.36
N ALA A 72 -25.09 -22.90 -10.19
CA ALA A 72 -26.16 -23.84 -9.86
C ALA A 72 -25.64 -25.29 -9.76
N ASP A 73 -24.74 -25.67 -10.67
CA ASP A 73 -24.05 -26.96 -10.62
C ASP A 73 -22.98 -26.93 -9.53
N LYS A 74 -23.27 -27.61 -8.41
CA LYS A 74 -22.39 -27.65 -7.25
C LYS A 74 -21.11 -28.45 -7.49
N ALA A 75 -21.15 -29.47 -8.35
CA ALA A 75 -19.94 -30.24 -8.68
C ALA A 75 -18.99 -29.40 -9.54
N LYS A 76 -19.54 -28.65 -10.50
CA LYS A 76 -18.80 -27.67 -11.29
C LYS A 76 -18.26 -26.53 -10.42
N ALA A 77 -19.10 -25.96 -9.54
CA ALA A 77 -18.68 -24.91 -8.60
C ALA A 77 -17.46 -25.34 -7.76
N ALA A 78 -17.49 -26.56 -7.20
CA ALA A 78 -16.39 -27.10 -6.41
C ALA A 78 -15.09 -27.27 -7.22
N THR A 79 -15.21 -27.72 -8.47
CA THR A 79 -14.09 -27.89 -9.41
C THR A 79 -13.48 -26.54 -9.76
N ASP A 80 -14.31 -25.56 -10.12
CA ASP A 80 -13.86 -24.22 -10.49
C ASP A 80 -13.20 -23.51 -9.31
N LEU A 81 -13.78 -23.60 -8.11
CA LEU A 81 -13.18 -23.05 -6.89
C LEU A 81 -11.81 -23.64 -6.60
N ALA A 82 -11.62 -24.94 -6.81
CA ALA A 82 -10.32 -25.58 -6.63
C ALA A 82 -9.29 -25.11 -7.67
N ALA A 83 -9.72 -24.95 -8.93
CA ALA A 83 -8.87 -24.46 -10.01
C ALA A 83 -8.45 -23.00 -9.81
N ILE A 84 -9.39 -22.15 -9.37
CA ILE A 84 -9.13 -20.75 -9.02
C ILE A 84 -8.14 -20.69 -7.86
N GLN A 85 -8.42 -21.40 -6.76
CA GLN A 85 -7.52 -21.42 -5.60
C GLN A 85 -6.11 -21.84 -5.99
N ALA A 86 -5.94 -22.93 -6.75
CA ALA A 86 -4.62 -23.41 -7.15
C ALA A 86 -3.82 -22.38 -7.97
N ARG A 87 -4.49 -21.59 -8.82
CA ARG A 87 -3.84 -20.51 -9.58
C ARG A 87 -3.30 -19.42 -8.63
N TYR A 88 -4.11 -19.02 -7.66
CA TYR A 88 -3.75 -17.97 -6.70
C TYR A 88 -2.81 -18.46 -5.59
N ASP A 89 -2.81 -19.76 -5.26
CA ASP A 89 -1.81 -20.38 -4.39
C ASP A 89 -0.41 -20.24 -4.99
N SER A 90 -0.26 -20.45 -6.30
CA SER A 90 1.01 -20.27 -7.00
C SER A 90 1.46 -18.81 -7.01
N GLU A 91 0.52 -17.87 -7.21
CA GLU A 91 0.83 -16.44 -7.22
C GLU A 91 1.22 -15.93 -5.82
N ALA A 92 0.46 -16.30 -4.79
CA ALA A 92 0.76 -15.98 -3.40
C ALA A 92 2.11 -16.56 -2.97
N ALA A 93 2.46 -17.77 -3.42
CA ALA A 93 3.78 -18.34 -3.17
C ALA A 93 4.91 -17.55 -3.84
N SER A 94 4.71 -17.09 -5.08
CA SER A 94 5.68 -16.23 -5.78
C SER A 94 5.86 -14.90 -5.05
N PHE A 95 4.77 -14.21 -4.74
CA PHE A 95 4.82 -12.94 -4.04
C PHE A 95 5.43 -13.09 -2.64
N ALA A 96 5.11 -14.16 -1.91
CA ALA A 96 5.71 -14.41 -0.60
C ALA A 96 7.24 -14.60 -0.68
N ALA A 97 7.76 -15.24 -1.73
CA ALA A 97 9.20 -15.34 -1.94
C ALA A 97 9.85 -13.97 -2.23
N GLU A 98 9.15 -13.11 -2.97
CA GLU A 98 9.57 -11.73 -3.22
C GLU A 98 9.57 -10.91 -1.90
N VAL A 99 8.52 -11.03 -1.07
CA VAL A 99 8.46 -10.41 0.27
C VAL A 99 9.59 -10.91 1.17
N GLN A 100 9.88 -12.21 1.15
CA GLN A 100 11.00 -12.77 1.92
C GLN A 100 12.32 -12.15 1.53
N THR A 101 12.59 -12.05 0.22
CA THR A 101 13.83 -11.48 -0.31
C THR A 101 13.93 -10.01 0.08
N PHE A 102 12.89 -9.23 -0.18
CA PHE A 102 12.85 -7.81 0.14
C PHE A 102 13.01 -7.55 1.64
N ALA A 103 12.27 -8.26 2.49
CA ALA A 103 12.32 -8.03 3.93
C ALA A 103 13.69 -8.42 4.54
N VAL A 104 14.34 -9.47 4.04
CA VAL A 104 15.70 -9.84 4.46
C VAL A 104 16.72 -8.76 4.05
N ASP A 105 16.61 -8.22 2.84
CA ASP A 105 17.47 -7.12 2.38
C ASP A 105 17.27 -5.84 3.20
N GLN A 106 16.05 -5.61 3.70
CA GLN A 106 15.73 -4.51 4.62
C GLN A 106 16.12 -4.80 6.09
N GLY A 107 16.68 -5.97 6.39
CA GLY A 107 17.16 -6.34 7.72
C GLY A 107 16.10 -6.85 8.69
N ALA A 108 14.92 -7.26 8.22
CA ALA A 108 13.89 -7.88 9.05
C ALA A 108 14.37 -9.22 9.63
N SER A 109 13.85 -9.60 10.80
CA SER A 109 14.22 -10.87 11.42
C SER A 109 13.60 -12.05 10.67
N ALA A 110 14.27 -13.20 10.70
CA ALA A 110 13.79 -14.41 10.03
C ALA A 110 12.41 -14.88 10.55
N GLU A 111 12.11 -14.65 11.84
CA GLU A 111 10.81 -14.99 12.44
C GLU A 111 9.68 -14.10 11.89
N GLU A 112 9.90 -12.78 11.81
CA GLU A 112 8.93 -11.85 11.25
C GLU A 112 8.66 -12.15 9.77
N VAL A 113 9.72 -12.44 9.01
CA VAL A 113 9.61 -12.78 7.60
C VAL A 113 8.87 -14.10 7.40
N ALA A 114 9.18 -15.13 8.20
CA ALA A 114 8.50 -16.42 8.11
C ALA A 114 7.00 -16.30 8.37
N ALA A 115 6.61 -15.51 9.38
CA ALA A 115 5.20 -15.26 9.69
C ALA A 115 4.48 -14.54 8.54
N ALA A 116 5.08 -13.49 7.98
CA ALA A 116 4.52 -12.75 6.85
C ALA A 116 4.36 -13.64 5.61
N VAL A 117 5.38 -14.46 5.30
CA VAL A 117 5.34 -15.42 4.19
C VAL A 117 4.22 -16.42 4.35
N GLU A 118 4.07 -17.01 5.55
CA GLU A 118 3.00 -17.97 5.81
C GLU A 118 1.62 -17.31 5.68
N GLN A 119 1.47 -16.09 6.21
CA GLN A 119 0.24 -15.33 6.11
C GLN A 119 -0.15 -15.08 4.66
N ILE A 120 0.77 -14.60 3.82
CA ILE A 120 0.52 -14.36 2.39
C ILE A 120 0.05 -15.64 1.70
N LYS A 121 0.74 -16.76 1.95
CA LYS A 121 0.42 -18.06 1.34
C LYS A 121 -0.92 -18.63 1.81
N SER A 122 -1.43 -18.19 2.97
CA SER A 122 -2.72 -18.63 3.49
C SER A 122 -3.94 -17.95 2.85
N VAL A 123 -3.74 -16.79 2.20
CA VAL A 123 -4.83 -15.92 1.72
C VAL A 123 -5.81 -16.66 0.79
N PRO A 124 -5.38 -17.42 -0.24
CA PRO A 124 -6.34 -18.06 -1.16
C PRO A 124 -7.25 -19.08 -0.48
N ALA A 125 -6.68 -19.91 0.41
CA ALA A 125 -7.46 -20.87 1.18
C ALA A 125 -8.42 -20.18 2.16
N MET A 126 -7.98 -19.10 2.81
CA MET A 126 -8.81 -18.30 3.70
C MET A 126 -10.01 -17.69 2.97
N VAL A 127 -9.80 -17.08 1.79
CA VAL A 127 -10.88 -16.49 0.99
C VAL A 127 -11.89 -17.54 0.58
N ARG A 128 -11.44 -18.71 0.11
CA ARG A 128 -12.34 -19.82 -0.21
C ARG A 128 -13.17 -20.26 1.00
N ALA A 129 -12.56 -20.38 2.18
CA ALA A 129 -13.27 -20.76 3.40
C ALA A 129 -14.35 -19.72 3.78
N GLN A 130 -14.04 -18.44 3.65
CA GLN A 130 -15.00 -17.36 3.90
C GLN A 130 -16.19 -17.42 2.93
N ILE A 131 -15.95 -17.69 1.65
CA ILE A 131 -17.01 -17.82 0.65
C ILE A 131 -17.87 -19.06 0.92
N ALA A 132 -17.27 -20.18 1.31
CA ALA A 132 -18.00 -21.37 1.73
C ALA A 132 -18.92 -21.08 2.94
N ALA A 133 -18.42 -20.35 3.94
CA ALA A 133 -19.21 -19.97 5.11
C ALA A 133 -20.40 -19.03 4.74
N LYS A 134 -20.17 -18.05 3.85
CA LYS A 134 -21.23 -17.15 3.35
C LYS A 134 -22.33 -17.92 2.60
N THR A 135 -21.94 -18.82 1.70
CA THR A 135 -22.90 -19.58 0.88
C THR A 135 -23.68 -20.61 1.68
N ALA A 136 -23.10 -21.19 2.74
CA ALA A 136 -23.80 -22.08 3.65
C ALA A 136 -24.85 -21.37 4.51
N SER A 137 -24.71 -20.06 4.72
CA SER A 137 -25.61 -19.26 5.57
C SER A 137 -26.73 -18.54 4.81
N ALA A 138 -26.74 -18.62 3.47
CA ALA A 138 -27.80 -18.03 2.65
C ALA A 138 -29.03 -18.96 2.59
N PRO A 139 -30.27 -18.44 2.71
CA PRO A 139 -31.47 -19.25 2.48
C PRO A 139 -31.47 -19.77 1.04
N GLN A 140 -31.68 -21.09 0.89
CA GLN A 140 -31.75 -21.80 -0.39
C GLN A 140 -33.06 -21.53 -1.12
#